data_AF-A0A2A2Y144-F1
#
_entry.id   AF-A0A2A2Y144-F1
#
_cell.length_a   1.000
_cell.length_b   1.000
_cell.length_c   1.000
_cell.angle_alpha   90.00
_cell.angle_beta   90.00
_cell.angle_gamma   90.00
#
_symmetry.space_group_name_H-M   'P 1'
#
loop_
_entity.id
_entity.type
_entity.pdbx_description
1 polymer ?
#
loop_
_entity_poly.entity_id
_entity_poly.type
_entity_poly.pdbx_seq_one_letter_code
_entity_poly.pdbx_strand_id
1 'polypeptide(L)'
;MIIVLRPHTSRDLIEEVISEVAKLGYEPAPIHGATQTIVAAIGDESTHQNLESLTALPQVERVLRVQKRFKLASRESQPADSVVDVDGVKIGGGHFAMMAGPCSVESEEQLLTTARAVKAAGAKILRGGAYKPRTSPYEFQGLGKEGLRLLDLARRETGLKIITEVLSERDVEHVAATADILQIGARNAQNFQLLIECAKSGKAVLLKRGMSERIEEWLLAAEYLLAHGNPKVILCERGIRTFETYTRNTLDLAAVAIAKKESHLPVVVDPSQGCGRSDLVTELCKGAVALGADGLLVEVHPNPAEAMSDGQQQVDFHAFRGLMEGIQPFLHATGRTL
;
A
#
# COMPACT_ATOMS: atom_id res chain seq x y z
N MET A 1 -9.21 -26.06 1.91
CA MET A 1 -8.20 -26.26 0.83
C MET A 1 -8.58 -27.45 -0.04
N ILE A 2 -7.94 -27.63 -1.20
CA ILE A 2 -8.06 -28.81 -2.07
C ILE A 2 -6.68 -29.43 -2.25
N ILE A 3 -6.51 -30.68 -1.82
CA ILE A 3 -5.28 -31.45 -2.03
C ILE A 3 -5.43 -32.22 -3.33
N VAL A 4 -4.56 -31.98 -4.30
CA VAL A 4 -4.54 -32.69 -5.58
C VAL A 4 -3.48 -33.78 -5.51
N LEU A 5 -3.89 -35.04 -5.71
CA LEU A 5 -2.98 -36.17 -5.73
C LEU A 5 -2.47 -36.45 -7.14
N ARG A 6 -1.27 -37.04 -7.23
CA ARG A 6 -0.70 -37.46 -8.50
C ARG A 6 -1.60 -38.51 -9.18
N PRO A 7 -1.60 -38.57 -10.53
CA PRO A 7 -2.35 -39.59 -11.26
C PRO A 7 -2.02 -41.00 -10.78
N HIS A 8 -3.03 -41.86 -10.77
CA HIS A 8 -2.88 -43.29 -10.42
C HIS A 8 -2.32 -43.57 -9.01
N THR A 9 -2.49 -42.64 -8.07
CA THR A 9 -2.15 -42.87 -6.65
C THR A 9 -2.95 -44.07 -6.10
N SER A 10 -2.27 -44.99 -5.41
CA SER A 10 -2.90 -46.18 -4.84
C SER A 10 -3.87 -45.83 -3.71
N ARG A 11 -4.84 -46.71 -3.43
CA ARG A 11 -5.83 -46.49 -2.35
C ARG A 11 -5.16 -46.25 -1.00
N ASP A 12 -4.13 -47.02 -0.66
CA ASP A 12 -3.42 -46.87 0.62
C ASP A 12 -2.78 -45.49 0.78
N LEU A 13 -2.20 -44.95 -0.30
CA LEU A 13 -1.60 -43.61 -0.29
C LEU A 13 -2.66 -42.49 -0.27
N ILE A 14 -3.86 -42.74 -0.83
CA ILE A 14 -5.00 -41.82 -0.71
C ILE A 14 -5.47 -41.77 0.75
N GLU A 15 -5.65 -42.92 1.39
CA GLU A 15 -6.06 -43.03 2.79
C GLU A 15 -5.04 -42.39 3.75
N GLU A 16 -3.73 -42.52 3.44
CA GLU A 16 -2.68 -41.81 4.17
C GLU A 16 -2.93 -40.29 4.13
N VAL A 17 -3.18 -39.72 2.95
CA VAL A 17 -3.44 -38.27 2.83
C VAL A 17 -4.73 -37.86 3.54
N ILE A 18 -5.80 -38.65 3.45
CA ILE A 18 -7.06 -38.41 4.16
C ILE A 18 -6.81 -38.36 5.67
N SER A 19 -6.04 -39.31 6.19
CA SER A 19 -5.65 -39.38 7.60
C SER A 19 -4.83 -38.16 8.02
N GLU A 20 -3.85 -37.74 7.22
CA GLU A 20 -3.06 -36.54 7.51
C GLU A 20 -3.91 -35.26 7.50
N VAL A 21 -4.85 -35.12 6.55
CA VAL A 21 -5.79 -33.99 6.52
C VAL A 21 -6.64 -33.95 7.80
N ALA A 22 -7.12 -35.10 8.27
CA ALA A 22 -7.86 -35.21 9.53
C ALA A 22 -7.01 -34.86 10.75
N LYS A 23 -5.75 -35.33 10.81
CA LYS A 23 -4.81 -35.01 11.90
C LYS A 23 -4.50 -33.51 11.98
N LEU A 24 -4.48 -32.82 10.84
CA LEU A 24 -4.26 -31.37 10.77
C LEU A 24 -5.52 -30.56 11.11
N GLY A 25 -6.62 -31.25 11.45
CA GLY A 25 -7.84 -30.70 12.03
C GLY A 25 -8.96 -30.41 11.02
N TYR A 26 -8.83 -30.86 9.78
CA TYR A 26 -9.84 -30.65 8.74
C TYR A 26 -10.70 -31.90 8.57
N GLU A 27 -11.94 -31.72 8.12
CA GLU A 27 -12.76 -32.84 7.65
C GLU A 27 -12.39 -33.16 6.19
N PRO A 28 -11.82 -34.35 5.90
CA PRO A 28 -11.45 -34.73 4.54
C PRO A 28 -12.68 -35.23 3.77
N ALA A 29 -12.89 -34.70 2.57
CA ALA A 29 -13.90 -35.14 1.62
C ALA A 29 -13.21 -35.53 0.29
N PRO A 30 -12.88 -36.82 0.09
CA PRO A 30 -12.23 -37.28 -1.14
C PRO A 30 -13.22 -37.31 -2.31
N ILE A 31 -12.72 -36.93 -3.49
CA ILE A 31 -13.43 -37.00 -4.77
C ILE A 31 -12.54 -37.81 -5.72
N HIS A 32 -13.01 -39.02 -6.04
CA HIS A 32 -12.32 -39.94 -6.94
C HIS A 32 -12.68 -39.62 -8.39
N GLY A 33 -11.79 -38.92 -9.09
CA GLY A 33 -11.92 -38.69 -10.52
C GLY A 33 -11.44 -39.88 -11.36
N ALA A 34 -11.74 -39.83 -12.66
CA ALA A 34 -11.33 -40.87 -13.62
C ALA A 34 -9.80 -41.03 -13.73
N THR A 35 -9.05 -39.94 -13.53
CA THR A 35 -7.58 -39.91 -13.68
C THR A 35 -6.86 -39.58 -12.37
N GLN A 36 -7.44 -38.71 -11.55
CA GLN A 36 -6.85 -38.18 -10.32
C GLN A 36 -7.89 -38.15 -9.21
N THR A 37 -7.42 -38.39 -7.98
CA THR A 37 -8.22 -38.13 -6.78
C THR A 37 -7.84 -36.76 -6.22
N ILE A 38 -8.83 -36.01 -5.78
CA ILE A 38 -8.63 -34.80 -4.97
C ILE A 38 -9.24 -35.01 -3.59
N VAL A 39 -8.67 -34.38 -2.57
CA VAL A 39 -9.23 -34.38 -1.22
C VAL A 39 -9.58 -32.93 -0.87
N ALA A 40 -10.86 -32.62 -0.74
CA ALA A 40 -11.28 -31.35 -0.17
C ALA A 40 -11.07 -31.40 1.34
N ALA A 41 -10.34 -30.42 1.88
CA ALA A 41 -10.16 -30.25 3.32
C ALA A 41 -11.12 -29.15 3.80
N ILE A 42 -12.19 -29.58 4.46
CA ILE A 42 -13.26 -28.73 4.97
C ILE A 42 -12.87 -28.26 6.37
N GLY A 43 -12.78 -26.95 6.56
CA GLY A 43 -12.37 -26.34 7.82
C GLY A 43 -11.93 -24.89 7.64
N ASP A 44 -11.60 -24.21 8.74
CA ASP A 44 -11.10 -22.84 8.75
C ASP A 44 -9.56 -22.82 8.84
N GLU A 45 -8.89 -22.31 7.81
CA GLU A 45 -7.42 -22.23 7.76
C GLU A 45 -6.81 -21.33 8.84
N SER A 46 -7.60 -20.48 9.50
CA SER A 46 -7.13 -19.60 10.59
C SER A 46 -7.07 -20.28 11.95
N THR A 47 -7.76 -21.41 12.13
CA THR A 47 -7.78 -22.15 13.41
C THR A 47 -7.08 -23.50 13.33
N HIS A 48 -6.78 -23.98 12.12
CA HIS A 48 -6.19 -25.29 11.87
C HIS A 48 -4.74 -25.17 11.38
N GLN A 49 -4.04 -26.30 11.33
CA GLN A 49 -2.64 -26.32 10.87
C GLN A 49 -2.55 -26.10 9.34
N ASN A 50 -1.40 -25.63 8.86
CA ASN A 50 -1.18 -25.40 7.43
C ASN A 50 -1.08 -26.74 6.67
N LEU A 51 -1.96 -26.95 5.69
CA LEU A 51 -1.96 -28.16 4.84
C LEU A 51 -0.90 -28.12 3.73
N GLU A 52 -0.20 -27.00 3.51
CA GLU A 52 0.90 -26.97 2.52
C GLU A 52 2.02 -27.96 2.84
N SER A 53 2.21 -28.32 4.11
CA SER A 53 3.17 -29.36 4.52
C SER A 53 2.93 -30.70 3.81
N LEU A 54 1.68 -30.98 3.41
CA LEU A 54 1.31 -32.19 2.66
C LEU A 54 1.97 -32.24 1.27
N THR A 55 2.41 -31.11 0.71
CA THR A 55 3.21 -31.12 -0.54
C THR A 55 4.53 -31.86 -0.41
N ALA A 56 5.01 -32.13 0.82
CA ALA A 56 6.17 -32.98 1.06
C ALA A 56 5.88 -34.48 0.87
N LEU A 57 4.61 -34.89 0.86
CA LEU A 57 4.22 -36.28 0.61
C LEU A 57 4.37 -36.59 -0.89
N PRO A 58 5.09 -37.66 -1.29
CA PRO A 58 5.34 -37.96 -2.69
C PRO A 58 4.08 -38.08 -3.57
N GLN A 59 2.99 -38.56 -2.99
CA GLN A 59 1.69 -38.74 -3.65
C GLN A 59 0.90 -37.45 -3.85
N VAL A 60 1.26 -36.35 -3.18
CA VAL A 60 0.61 -35.05 -3.33
C VAL A 60 1.27 -34.30 -4.49
N GLU A 61 0.47 -33.87 -5.46
CA GLU A 61 0.93 -33.06 -6.59
C GLU A 61 0.99 -31.58 -6.21
N ARG A 62 -0.09 -31.07 -5.60
CA ARG A 62 -0.20 -29.68 -5.14
C ARG A 62 -1.33 -29.53 -4.13
N VAL A 63 -1.26 -28.48 -3.32
CA VAL A 63 -2.36 -28.05 -2.45
C VAL A 63 -2.85 -26.69 -2.94
N LEU A 64 -4.14 -26.62 -3.26
CA LEU A 64 -4.81 -25.40 -3.71
C LEU A 64 -5.58 -24.78 -2.55
N ARG A 65 -5.40 -23.49 -2.34
CA ARG A 65 -6.19 -22.73 -1.38
C ARG A 65 -7.53 -22.32 -1.98
N VAL A 66 -8.53 -22.26 -1.11
CA VAL A 66 -9.87 -21.78 -1.47
C VAL A 66 -10.20 -20.48 -0.72
N GLN A 67 -9.78 -20.36 0.54
CA GLN A 67 -10.00 -19.16 1.35
C GLN A 67 -8.92 -18.10 1.07
N LYS A 68 -9.32 -16.83 1.13
CA LYS A 68 -8.37 -15.70 1.10
C LYS A 68 -7.54 -15.66 2.38
N ARG A 69 -6.27 -15.30 2.24
CA ARG A 69 -5.33 -15.21 3.38
C ARG A 69 -5.43 -13.90 4.16
N PHE A 70 -5.94 -12.84 3.54
CA PHE A 70 -6.11 -11.50 4.13
C PHE A 70 -7.55 -11.30 4.61
N LYS A 71 -7.97 -11.99 5.68
CA LYS A 71 -9.38 -11.99 6.10
C LYS A 71 -9.82 -10.61 6.59
N LEU A 72 -9.07 -9.97 7.47
CA LEU A 72 -9.41 -8.67 8.05
C LEU A 72 -9.43 -7.56 7.01
N ALA A 73 -8.52 -7.59 6.03
CA ALA A 73 -8.51 -6.60 4.95
C ALA A 73 -9.57 -6.89 3.87
N SER A 74 -10.12 -8.10 3.82
CA SER A 74 -11.02 -8.51 2.73
C SER A 74 -12.38 -7.85 2.81
N ARG A 75 -12.96 -7.55 1.64
CA ARG A 75 -14.35 -7.11 1.54
C ARG A 75 -15.35 -8.22 1.91
N GLU A 76 -14.94 -9.48 1.87
CA GLU A 76 -15.77 -10.62 2.30
C GLU A 76 -16.06 -10.59 3.80
N SER A 77 -15.09 -10.18 4.62
CA SER A 77 -15.29 -10.02 6.06
C SER A 77 -15.94 -8.69 6.42
N GLN A 78 -15.62 -7.63 5.66
CA GLN A 78 -16.19 -6.29 5.84
C GLN A 78 -16.69 -5.73 4.50
N PRO A 79 -17.98 -5.88 4.18
CA PRO A 79 -18.53 -5.42 2.90
C PRO A 79 -18.47 -3.90 2.69
N ALA A 80 -18.60 -3.13 3.77
CA ALA A 80 -18.61 -1.66 3.75
C ALA A 80 -17.20 -1.07 3.69
N ASP A 81 -17.03 -0.01 2.90
CA ASP A 81 -15.77 0.71 2.77
C ASP A 81 -15.28 1.26 4.12
N SER A 82 -13.99 1.08 4.40
CA SER A 82 -13.34 1.81 5.48
C SER A 82 -13.13 3.26 5.09
N VAL A 83 -13.32 4.15 6.07
CA VAL A 83 -12.97 5.57 5.96
C VAL A 83 -11.92 5.86 7.01
N VAL A 84 -10.73 6.26 6.58
CA VAL A 84 -9.66 6.68 7.49
C VAL A 84 -9.81 8.18 7.73
N ASP A 85 -10.14 8.55 8.97
CA ASP A 85 -10.24 9.94 9.40
C ASP A 85 -8.92 10.39 10.05
N VAL A 86 -8.29 11.37 9.41
CA VAL A 86 -7.05 12.00 9.84
C VAL A 86 -7.37 13.41 10.33
N ASP A 87 -7.97 13.46 11.53
CA ASP A 87 -8.39 14.69 12.21
C ASP A 87 -9.24 15.62 11.31
N GLY A 88 -10.29 15.07 10.72
CA GLY A 88 -11.23 15.77 9.84
C GLY A 88 -10.95 15.58 8.34
N VAL A 89 -9.76 15.11 7.96
CA VAL A 89 -9.46 14.72 6.56
C VAL A 89 -9.80 13.25 6.37
N LYS A 90 -10.91 12.97 5.66
CA LYS A 90 -11.39 11.61 5.40
C LYS A 90 -10.81 11.06 4.10
N ILE A 91 -10.45 9.78 4.11
CA ILE A 91 -9.88 9.06 2.96
C ILE A 91 -10.64 7.75 2.80
N GLY A 92 -11.22 7.51 1.62
CA GLY A 92 -12.08 6.35 1.34
C GLY A 92 -13.57 6.63 1.54
N GLY A 93 -14.41 5.65 1.18
CA GLY A 93 -15.88 5.76 1.29
C GLY A 93 -16.48 6.95 0.55
N GLY A 94 -15.94 7.30 -0.63
CA GLY A 94 -16.36 8.46 -1.44
C GLY A 94 -15.59 9.75 -1.16
N HIS A 95 -14.77 9.80 -0.09
CA HIS A 95 -13.88 10.93 0.17
C HIS A 95 -12.54 10.75 -0.55
N PHE A 96 -12.07 11.82 -1.19
CA PHE A 96 -10.79 11.87 -1.87
C PHE A 96 -9.82 12.81 -1.14
N ALA A 97 -8.58 12.38 -0.94
CA ALA A 97 -7.54 13.24 -0.37
C ALA A 97 -6.35 13.45 -1.32
N MET A 98 -6.04 14.73 -1.58
CA MET A 98 -4.79 15.13 -2.23
C MET A 98 -3.69 15.31 -1.19
N MET A 99 -2.63 14.50 -1.32
CA MET A 99 -1.41 14.54 -0.53
C MET A 99 -0.27 15.03 -1.43
N ALA A 100 0.27 16.21 -1.15
CA ALA A 100 1.26 16.83 -2.04
C ALA A 100 2.36 17.54 -1.26
N GLY A 101 3.56 17.60 -1.82
CA GLY A 101 4.72 18.20 -1.19
C GLY A 101 6.02 17.58 -1.68
N PRO A 102 7.18 18.01 -1.16
CA PRO A 102 8.46 17.63 -1.75
C PRO A 102 8.83 16.18 -1.50
N CYS A 103 9.76 15.68 -2.32
CA CYS A 103 10.31 14.34 -2.11
C CYS A 103 11.01 14.22 -0.74
N SER A 104 11.87 15.18 -0.42
CA SER A 104 12.59 15.31 0.85
C SER A 104 12.34 16.69 1.44
N VAL A 105 12.45 16.82 2.76
CA VAL A 105 12.52 18.13 3.39
C VAL A 105 13.96 18.63 3.24
N GLU A 106 14.15 19.74 2.53
CA GLU A 106 15.49 20.24 2.16
C GLU A 106 15.88 21.50 2.95
N SER A 107 14.93 22.42 3.12
CA SER A 107 15.09 23.63 3.93
C SER A 107 13.73 24.16 4.40
N GLU A 108 13.76 25.10 5.35
CA GLU A 108 12.55 25.78 5.82
C GLU A 108 11.85 26.55 4.68
N GLU A 109 12.62 27.34 3.92
CA GLU A 109 12.09 28.12 2.80
C GLU A 109 11.44 27.24 1.72
N GLN A 110 12.14 26.17 1.33
CA GLN A 110 11.66 25.20 0.34
C GLN A 110 10.34 24.56 0.81
N LEU A 111 10.30 24.09 2.06
CA LEU A 111 9.15 23.39 2.61
C LEU A 111 7.95 24.32 2.79
N LEU A 112 8.12 25.49 3.41
CA LEU A 112 7.02 26.41 3.69
C LEU A 112 6.43 26.98 2.40
N THR A 113 7.27 27.33 1.43
CA THR A 113 6.81 27.79 0.11
C THR A 113 5.99 26.71 -0.58
N THR A 114 6.44 25.45 -0.54
CA THR A 114 5.70 24.31 -1.09
C THR A 114 4.39 24.09 -0.36
N ALA A 115 4.39 24.09 0.98
CA ALA A 115 3.21 23.85 1.80
C ALA A 115 2.10 24.87 1.53
N ARG A 116 2.45 26.16 1.41
CA ARG A 116 1.52 27.23 1.03
C ARG A 116 0.95 26.99 -0.38
N ALA A 117 1.81 26.67 -1.34
CA ALA A 117 1.41 26.47 -2.73
C ALA A 117 0.46 25.28 -2.90
N VAL A 118 0.76 24.13 -2.30
CA VAL A 118 -0.09 22.94 -2.41
C VAL A 118 -1.41 23.10 -1.65
N LYS A 119 -1.41 23.78 -0.50
CA LYS A 119 -2.64 24.14 0.23
C LYS A 119 -3.54 25.03 -0.63
N ALA A 120 -2.99 26.07 -1.24
CA ALA A 120 -3.74 27.00 -2.07
C ALA A 120 -4.39 26.31 -3.28
N ALA A 121 -3.78 25.23 -3.78
CA ALA A 121 -4.32 24.42 -4.86
C ALA A 121 -5.28 23.29 -4.38
N GLY A 122 -5.54 23.19 -3.08
CA GLY A 122 -6.56 22.29 -2.52
C GLY A 122 -6.03 21.01 -1.84
N ALA A 123 -4.70 20.83 -1.73
CA ALA A 123 -4.16 19.72 -0.93
C ALA A 123 -4.58 19.85 0.54
N LYS A 124 -4.84 18.71 1.19
CA LYS A 124 -5.21 18.65 2.62
C LYS A 124 -4.10 18.06 3.49
N ILE A 125 -3.16 17.37 2.86
CA ILE A 125 -2.07 16.66 3.51
C ILE A 125 -0.76 17.07 2.82
N LEU A 126 0.21 17.53 3.60
CA LEU A 126 1.58 17.80 3.19
C LEU A 126 2.42 16.53 3.32
N ARG A 127 3.01 16.09 2.21
CA ARG A 127 4.04 15.05 2.24
C ARG A 127 5.44 15.64 2.30
N GLY A 128 6.36 14.98 3.00
CA GLY A 128 7.78 15.35 2.99
C GLY A 128 8.64 14.31 3.69
N GLY A 129 9.69 13.82 3.03
CA GLY A 129 10.59 12.83 3.61
C GLY A 129 11.62 13.48 4.53
N ALA A 130 11.46 13.32 5.85
CA ALA A 130 12.47 13.73 6.83
C ALA A 130 13.67 12.78 6.85
N TYR A 131 13.42 11.49 6.65
CA TYR A 131 14.40 10.42 6.51
C TYR A 131 14.30 9.81 5.12
N LYS A 132 15.42 9.47 4.48
CA LYS A 132 15.42 8.97 3.11
C LYS A 132 16.16 7.63 2.97
N PRO A 133 15.48 6.57 2.49
CA PRO A 133 16.14 5.28 2.24
C PRO A 133 16.86 5.35 0.89
N ARG A 134 18.14 5.69 0.94
CA ARG A 134 19.00 5.86 -0.25
C ARG A 134 19.67 4.57 -0.65
N THR A 135 19.86 4.40 -1.95
CA THR A 135 20.61 3.27 -2.48
C THR A 135 22.10 3.50 -2.28
N SER A 136 22.56 4.75 -2.45
CA SER A 136 23.95 5.14 -2.20
C SER A 136 24.08 5.85 -0.84
N PRO A 137 25.10 5.51 -0.02
CA PRO A 137 25.33 6.17 1.26
C PRO A 137 25.81 7.63 1.12
N TYR A 138 26.20 8.06 -0.08
CA TYR A 138 26.69 9.42 -0.36
C TYR A 138 25.59 10.39 -0.80
N GLU A 139 24.36 9.88 -1.01
CA GLU A 139 23.20 10.70 -1.35
C GLU A 139 22.68 11.42 -0.09
N PHE A 140 21.89 12.49 -0.30
CA PHE A 140 21.23 13.19 0.80
C PHE A 140 20.30 12.25 1.59
N GLN A 141 20.63 12.03 2.87
CA GLN A 141 19.95 11.09 3.76
C GLN A 141 18.66 11.66 4.42
N GLY A 142 18.37 12.95 4.18
CA GLY A 142 17.32 13.68 4.87
C GLY A 142 17.84 14.43 6.10
N LEU A 143 17.03 15.37 6.61
CA LEU A 143 17.35 16.19 7.79
C LEU A 143 17.01 15.48 9.12
N GLY A 144 16.42 14.29 9.08
CA GLY A 144 16.00 13.53 10.26
C GLY A 144 15.08 14.35 11.17
N LYS A 145 15.46 14.48 12.45
CA LYS A 145 14.68 15.22 13.46
C LYS A 145 14.42 16.67 13.08
N GLU A 146 15.38 17.33 12.42
CA GLU A 146 15.18 18.70 11.96
C GLU A 146 14.15 18.77 10.84
N GLY A 147 14.13 17.78 9.95
CA GLY A 147 13.07 17.64 8.94
C GLY A 147 11.68 17.47 9.56
N LEU A 148 11.56 16.71 10.65
CA LEU A 148 10.32 16.60 11.41
C LEU A 148 9.92 17.94 12.05
N ARG A 149 10.87 18.67 12.65
CA ARG A 149 10.61 20.00 13.22
C ARG A 149 10.06 20.96 12.15
N LEU A 150 10.65 20.95 10.95
CA LEU A 150 10.19 21.77 9.83
C LEU A 150 8.79 21.35 9.33
N LEU A 151 8.47 20.05 9.31
CA LEU A 151 7.12 19.58 8.99
C LEU A 151 6.08 20.07 10.01
N ASP A 152 6.42 20.07 11.31
CA ASP A 152 5.52 20.63 12.33
C ASP A 152 5.35 22.15 12.17
N LEU A 153 6.42 22.87 11.80
CA LEU A 153 6.32 24.30 11.48
C LEU A 153 5.36 24.53 10.29
N ALA A 154 5.52 23.77 9.21
CA ALA A 154 4.65 23.84 8.04
C ALA A 154 3.18 23.52 8.38
N ARG A 155 2.93 22.54 9.25
CA ARG A 155 1.60 22.27 9.81
C ARG A 155 1.04 23.49 10.54
N ARG A 156 1.80 24.10 11.46
CA ARG A 156 1.31 25.25 12.24
C ARG A 156 0.92 26.42 11.35
N GLU A 157 1.69 26.64 10.29
CA GLU A 157 1.44 27.72 9.35
C GLU A 157 0.25 27.46 8.41
N THR A 158 0.13 26.22 7.91
CA THR A 158 -0.82 25.90 6.84
C THR A 158 -2.04 25.13 7.34
N GLY A 159 -2.00 24.52 8.52
CA GLY A 159 -3.04 23.59 8.98
C GLY A 159 -3.11 22.29 8.18
N LEU A 160 -2.19 22.05 7.22
CA LEU A 160 -2.11 20.78 6.51
C LEU A 160 -1.74 19.65 7.49
N LYS A 161 -2.34 18.48 7.28
CA LYS A 161 -1.91 17.25 7.97
C LYS A 161 -0.58 16.78 7.39
N ILE A 162 0.22 16.06 8.18
CA ILE A 162 1.55 15.63 7.80
C ILE A 162 1.57 14.13 7.51
N ILE A 163 2.06 13.77 6.34
CA ILE A 163 2.51 12.41 6.02
C ILE A 163 4.02 12.39 5.83
N THR A 164 4.71 11.52 6.56
CA THR A 164 6.15 11.32 6.41
C THR A 164 6.53 9.86 6.61
N GLU A 165 7.66 9.47 6.03
CA GLU A 165 8.11 8.08 5.99
C GLU A 165 8.87 7.71 7.26
N VAL A 166 8.58 6.52 7.78
CA VAL A 166 9.34 5.88 8.86
C VAL A 166 10.15 4.72 8.30
N LEU A 167 11.45 4.69 8.61
CA LEU A 167 12.38 3.71 8.03
C LEU A 167 12.71 2.56 8.96
N SER A 168 12.51 2.74 10.27
CA SER A 168 12.95 1.83 11.31
C SER A 168 11.97 1.83 12.47
N GLU A 169 11.77 0.67 13.10
CA GLU A 169 10.91 0.48 14.28
C GLU A 169 11.28 1.45 15.41
N ARG A 170 12.58 1.73 15.56
CA ARG A 170 13.12 2.61 16.60
C ARG A 170 12.69 4.07 16.44
N ASP A 171 12.33 4.47 15.24
CA ASP A 171 11.93 5.84 14.92
C ASP A 171 10.41 6.02 14.96
N VAL A 172 9.62 4.94 15.08
CA VAL A 172 8.14 5.00 14.99
C VAL A 172 7.54 5.97 15.99
N GLU A 173 7.90 5.86 17.27
CA GLU A 173 7.38 6.76 18.31
C GLU A 173 7.72 8.23 18.01
N HIS A 174 8.97 8.48 17.61
CA HIS A 174 9.45 9.84 17.33
C HIS A 174 8.80 10.45 16.08
N VAL A 175 8.66 9.66 15.00
CA VAL A 175 7.97 10.09 13.79
C VAL A 175 6.48 10.28 14.06
N ALA A 176 5.84 9.39 14.82
CA ALA A 176 4.42 9.47 15.16
C ALA A 176 4.06 10.70 16.02
N ALA A 177 4.99 11.23 16.80
CA ALA A 177 4.81 12.50 17.52
C ALA A 177 4.62 13.68 16.57
N THR A 178 5.20 13.61 15.37
CA THR A 178 5.08 14.65 14.34
C THR A 178 4.08 14.28 13.24
N ALA A 179 3.97 13.03 12.82
CA ALA A 179 3.16 12.63 11.68
C ALA A 179 1.68 12.42 12.06
N ASP A 180 0.78 12.77 11.15
CA ASP A 180 -0.64 12.39 11.22
C ASP A 180 -0.86 11.05 10.50
N ILE A 181 -0.06 10.79 9.46
CA ILE A 181 -0.01 9.51 8.72
C ILE A 181 1.45 9.04 8.67
N LEU A 182 1.70 7.81 9.13
CA LEU A 182 2.97 7.13 8.96
C LEU A 182 3.02 6.48 7.58
N GLN A 183 3.97 6.88 6.73
CA GLN A 183 4.21 6.21 5.46
C GLN A 183 5.19 5.05 5.66
N ILE A 184 4.81 3.86 5.19
CA ILE A 184 5.72 2.75 4.96
C ILE A 184 6.09 2.76 3.48
N GLY A 185 7.36 3.02 3.17
CA GLY A 185 7.86 3.01 1.81
C GLY A 185 7.92 1.61 1.21
N ALA A 186 7.93 1.53 -0.12
CA ALA A 186 7.92 0.26 -0.87
C ALA A 186 9.09 -0.68 -0.56
N ARG A 187 10.23 -0.17 -0.06
CA ARG A 187 11.36 -1.01 0.38
C ARG A 187 11.10 -1.73 1.70
N ASN A 188 10.20 -1.19 2.51
CA ASN A 188 9.81 -1.69 3.82
C ASN A 188 8.41 -2.33 3.81
N ALA A 189 7.79 -2.53 2.65
CA ALA A 189 6.43 -3.05 2.53
C ALA A 189 6.26 -4.45 3.16
N GLN A 190 7.33 -5.26 3.18
CA GLN A 190 7.38 -6.55 3.88
C GLN A 190 8.26 -6.54 5.14
N ASN A 191 8.61 -5.36 5.66
CA ASN A 191 9.28 -5.25 6.95
C ASN A 191 8.25 -5.44 8.07
N PHE A 192 7.90 -6.69 8.35
CA PHE A 192 6.79 -7.03 9.25
C PHE A 192 6.97 -6.48 10.66
N GLN A 193 8.19 -6.41 11.17
CA GLN A 193 8.45 -5.84 12.49
C GLN A 193 8.16 -4.33 12.50
N LEU A 194 8.56 -3.60 11.46
CA LEU A 194 8.17 -2.20 11.28
C LEU A 194 6.65 -2.02 11.13
N LEU A 195 5.97 -2.89 10.39
CA LEU A 195 4.51 -2.85 10.26
C LEU A 195 3.84 -3.03 11.63
N ILE A 196 4.25 -4.02 12.40
CA ILE A 196 3.72 -4.29 13.76
C ILE A 196 3.94 -3.07 14.66
N GLU A 197 5.11 -2.46 14.63
CA GLU A 197 5.39 -1.30 15.46
C GLU A 197 4.59 -0.06 15.04
N CYS A 198 4.41 0.14 13.73
CA CYS A 198 3.53 1.20 13.21
C CYS A 198 2.06 0.97 13.59
N ALA A 199 1.59 -0.29 13.63
CA ALA A 199 0.24 -0.59 14.09
C ALA A 199 0.03 -0.15 15.55
N LYS A 200 0.97 -0.48 16.44
CA LYS A 200 0.90 -0.11 17.87
C LYS A 200 0.87 1.39 18.11
N SER A 201 1.38 2.21 17.19
CA SER A 201 1.34 3.67 17.31
C SER A 201 -0.08 4.26 17.29
N GLY A 202 -1.08 3.54 16.75
CA GLY A 202 -2.47 3.99 16.61
C GLY A 202 -2.70 5.12 15.57
N LYS A 203 -1.63 5.56 14.89
CA LYS A 203 -1.68 6.52 13.79
C LYS A 203 -2.22 5.87 12.51
N ALA A 204 -2.72 6.68 11.58
CA ALA A 204 -3.01 6.19 10.24
C ALA A 204 -1.70 5.73 9.58
N VAL A 205 -1.76 4.63 8.82
CA VAL A 205 -0.60 4.08 8.12
C VAL A 205 -0.89 4.02 6.63
N LEU A 206 -0.09 4.72 5.83
CA LEU A 206 -0.08 4.58 4.38
C LEU A 206 0.97 3.53 3.97
N LEU A 207 0.49 2.39 3.50
CA LEU A 207 1.30 1.25 3.09
C LEU A 207 1.51 1.27 1.58
N LYS A 208 2.71 1.66 1.15
CA LYS A 208 3.09 1.54 -0.26
C LYS A 208 3.27 0.07 -0.64
N ARG A 209 2.75 -0.31 -1.80
CA ARG A 209 3.04 -1.61 -2.41
C ARG A 209 4.54 -1.74 -2.68
N GLY A 210 5.11 -2.88 -2.32
CA GLY A 210 6.49 -3.24 -2.63
C GLY A 210 6.71 -3.38 -4.14
N MET A 211 7.92 -3.06 -4.61
CA MET A 211 8.25 -3.01 -6.04
C MET A 211 8.07 -4.35 -6.77
N SER A 212 8.07 -5.46 -6.05
CA SER A 212 7.91 -6.81 -6.62
C SER A 212 6.77 -7.58 -5.95
N GLU A 213 5.93 -6.91 -5.16
CA GLU A 213 4.82 -7.57 -4.47
C GLU A 213 3.66 -7.85 -5.42
N ARG A 214 3.10 -9.04 -5.32
CA ARG A 214 1.76 -9.35 -5.82
C ARG A 214 0.72 -8.61 -4.99
N ILE A 215 -0.47 -8.39 -5.55
CA ILE A 215 -1.57 -7.73 -4.85
C ILE A 215 -1.94 -8.49 -3.56
N GLU A 216 -1.94 -9.82 -3.58
CA GLU A 216 -2.18 -10.63 -2.38
C GLU A 216 -1.14 -10.39 -1.28
N GLU A 217 0.15 -10.25 -1.64
CA GLU A 217 1.23 -10.00 -0.67
C GLU A 217 1.10 -8.61 -0.04
N TRP A 218 0.69 -7.63 -0.85
CA TRP A 218 0.40 -6.26 -0.38
C TRP A 218 -0.81 -6.22 0.56
N LEU A 219 -1.89 -6.94 0.24
CA LEU A 219 -3.05 -7.07 1.13
C LEU A 219 -2.72 -7.84 2.41
N LEU A 220 -1.82 -8.82 2.34
CA LEU A 220 -1.29 -9.50 3.53
C LEU A 220 -0.42 -8.58 4.39
N ALA A 221 0.38 -7.70 3.80
CA ALA A 221 1.10 -6.68 4.56
C ALA A 221 0.13 -5.72 5.28
N ALA A 222 -1.00 -5.35 4.65
CA ALA A 222 -2.08 -4.64 5.34
C ALA A 222 -2.74 -5.48 6.44
N GLU A 223 -2.93 -6.78 6.22
CA GLU A 223 -3.43 -7.71 7.24
C GLU A 223 -2.58 -7.68 8.52
N TYR A 224 -1.25 -7.57 8.41
CA TYR A 224 -0.37 -7.41 9.58
C TYR A 224 -0.71 -6.17 10.40
N LEU A 225 -1.01 -5.03 9.77
CA LEU A 225 -1.41 -3.81 10.47
C LEU A 225 -2.75 -3.98 11.19
N LEU A 226 -3.73 -4.59 10.50
CA LEU A 226 -5.07 -4.83 11.04
C LEU A 226 -5.06 -5.85 12.19
N ALA A 227 -4.34 -6.96 12.02
CA ALA A 227 -4.24 -8.03 13.02
C ALA A 227 -3.56 -7.57 14.31
N HIS A 228 -2.72 -6.53 14.24
CA HIS A 228 -2.10 -5.90 15.40
C HIS A 228 -2.89 -4.68 15.91
N GLY A 229 -4.18 -4.60 15.57
CA GLY A 229 -5.15 -3.71 16.20
C GLY A 229 -5.27 -2.32 15.59
N ASN A 230 -4.64 -2.03 14.45
CA ASN A 230 -4.75 -0.73 13.80
C ASN A 230 -5.66 -0.77 12.56
N PRO A 231 -6.92 -0.30 12.64
CA PRO A 231 -7.84 -0.28 11.50
C PRO A 231 -7.59 0.85 10.50
N LYS A 232 -6.68 1.79 10.80
CA LYS A 232 -6.45 3.02 10.02
C LYS A 232 -5.41 2.81 8.92
N VAL A 233 -5.65 1.84 8.04
CA VAL A 233 -4.73 1.46 6.97
C VAL A 233 -5.17 2.05 5.63
N ILE A 234 -4.23 2.66 4.91
CA ILE A 234 -4.41 3.20 3.56
C ILE A 234 -3.44 2.49 2.63
N LEU A 235 -3.95 1.88 1.57
CA LEU A 235 -3.14 1.23 0.55
C LEU A 235 -2.63 2.29 -0.43
N CYS A 236 -1.34 2.29 -0.79
CA CYS A 236 -0.80 3.11 -1.88
C CYS A 236 -0.13 2.29 -3.01
N GLU A 237 -0.76 2.25 -4.19
CA GLU A 237 -0.14 1.72 -5.43
C GLU A 237 0.91 2.72 -5.94
N ARG A 238 2.07 2.23 -6.37
CA ARG A 238 3.25 3.08 -6.67
C ARG A 238 4.16 2.53 -7.76
N GLY A 239 3.65 1.59 -8.53
CA GLY A 239 4.33 0.86 -9.60
C GLY A 239 5.14 -0.33 -9.14
N ILE A 240 5.21 -1.31 -10.04
CA ILE A 240 6.00 -2.53 -9.91
C ILE A 240 7.16 -2.54 -10.89
N ARG A 241 8.20 -3.30 -10.55
CA ARG A 241 9.33 -3.55 -11.45
C ARG A 241 8.91 -4.53 -12.53
N THR A 242 9.18 -4.17 -13.77
CA THR A 242 8.97 -5.01 -14.95
C THR A 242 10.23 -5.01 -15.81
N PHE A 243 10.15 -5.53 -17.03
CA PHE A 243 11.20 -5.43 -18.04
C PHE A 243 11.21 -4.07 -18.78
N GLU A 244 10.19 -3.23 -18.58
CA GLU A 244 10.04 -1.92 -19.23
C GLU A 244 11.08 -0.91 -18.72
N THR A 245 11.57 -0.03 -19.62
CA THR A 245 12.63 0.93 -19.34
C THR A 245 12.24 2.40 -19.57
N TYR A 246 11.09 2.69 -20.19
CA TYR A 246 10.61 4.05 -20.43
C TYR A 246 10.12 4.76 -19.16
N THR A 247 9.84 3.99 -18.11
CA THR A 247 9.39 4.45 -16.79
C THR A 247 10.19 3.75 -15.70
N ARG A 248 10.38 4.43 -14.56
CA ARG A 248 11.11 3.86 -13.41
C ARG A 248 10.45 2.59 -12.86
N ASN A 249 9.13 2.59 -12.78
CA ASN A 249 8.30 1.41 -12.53
C ASN A 249 7.12 1.44 -13.50
N THR A 250 6.50 0.29 -13.75
CA THR A 250 5.22 0.24 -14.45
C THR A 250 4.12 0.46 -13.42
N LEU A 251 3.38 1.58 -13.52
CA LEU A 251 2.27 1.87 -12.62
C LEU A 251 1.11 0.89 -12.89
N ASP A 252 0.84 0.00 -11.93
CA ASP A 252 -0.18 -1.04 -12.07
C ASP A 252 -1.56 -0.50 -11.65
N LEU A 253 -2.20 0.23 -12.56
CA LEU A 253 -3.54 0.77 -12.32
C LEU A 253 -4.61 -0.33 -12.17
N ALA A 254 -4.37 -1.54 -12.69
CA ALA A 254 -5.28 -2.67 -12.45
C ALA A 254 -5.30 -3.06 -10.97
N ALA A 255 -4.17 -2.92 -10.25
CA ALA A 255 -4.12 -3.15 -8.80
C ALA A 255 -5.05 -2.23 -8.02
N VAL A 256 -5.32 -1.00 -8.49
CA VAL A 256 -6.30 -0.10 -7.84
C VAL A 256 -7.70 -0.71 -7.91
N ALA A 257 -8.13 -1.12 -9.11
CA ALA A 257 -9.45 -1.72 -9.32
C ALA A 257 -9.60 -3.04 -8.54
N ILE A 258 -8.55 -3.88 -8.55
CA ILE A 258 -8.54 -5.16 -7.82
C ILE A 258 -8.57 -4.91 -6.32
N ALA A 259 -7.70 -4.05 -5.78
CA ALA A 259 -7.66 -3.78 -4.34
C ALA A 259 -9.00 -3.24 -3.83
N LYS A 260 -9.64 -2.32 -4.57
CA LYS A 260 -10.98 -1.82 -4.21
C LYS A 260 -12.06 -2.91 -4.25
N LYS A 261 -11.95 -3.88 -5.16
CA LYS A 261 -12.89 -5.00 -5.22
C LYS A 261 -12.66 -5.99 -4.08
N GLU A 262 -11.41 -6.35 -3.83
CA GLU A 262 -11.03 -7.42 -2.92
C GLU A 262 -10.94 -6.96 -1.45
N SER A 263 -10.71 -5.67 -1.22
CA SER A 263 -10.55 -5.05 0.10
C SER A 263 -11.51 -3.87 0.30
N HIS A 264 -11.84 -3.61 1.57
CA HIS A 264 -12.59 -2.42 1.98
C HIS A 264 -11.69 -1.22 2.30
N LEU A 265 -10.36 -1.38 2.31
CA LEU A 265 -9.42 -0.32 2.65
C LEU A 265 -9.36 0.77 1.57
N PRO A 266 -9.12 2.05 1.93
CA PRO A 266 -8.90 3.11 0.95
C PRO A 266 -7.66 2.84 0.09
N VAL A 267 -7.74 3.14 -1.20
CA VAL A 267 -6.65 2.92 -2.17
C VAL A 267 -6.22 4.24 -2.80
N VAL A 268 -4.99 4.65 -2.49
CA VAL A 268 -4.29 5.83 -3.00
C VAL A 268 -3.31 5.42 -4.10
N VAL A 269 -2.93 6.35 -4.96
CA VAL A 269 -1.90 6.13 -5.98
C VAL A 269 -0.78 7.17 -5.83
N ASP A 270 0.47 6.75 -6.04
CA ASP A 270 1.65 7.61 -6.17
C ASP A 270 2.18 7.57 -7.61
N PRO A 271 1.71 8.46 -8.49
CA PRO A 271 2.16 8.51 -9.87
C PRO A 271 3.60 9.01 -10.01
N SER A 272 4.05 9.94 -9.15
CA SER A 272 5.42 10.47 -9.16
C SER A 272 6.43 9.35 -9.04
N GLN A 273 6.28 8.50 -8.02
CA GLN A 273 7.18 7.37 -7.83
C GLN A 273 6.90 6.19 -8.74
N GLY A 274 5.65 6.05 -9.18
CA GLY A 274 5.19 5.10 -10.20
C GLY A 274 5.98 5.24 -11.48
N CYS A 275 5.85 6.38 -12.16
CA CYS A 275 6.52 6.57 -13.45
C CYS A 275 7.96 7.07 -13.33
N GLY A 276 8.29 7.82 -12.29
CA GLY A 276 9.61 8.45 -12.14
C GLY A 276 9.88 9.59 -13.13
N ARG A 277 8.83 10.21 -13.70
CA ARG A 277 8.93 11.29 -14.68
C ARG A 277 7.80 12.30 -14.57
N SER A 278 8.13 13.58 -14.42
CA SER A 278 7.15 14.65 -14.17
C SER A 278 6.17 14.84 -15.33
N ASP A 279 6.57 14.62 -16.58
CA ASP A 279 5.74 14.75 -17.77
C ASP A 279 4.59 13.73 -17.85
N LEU A 280 4.69 12.62 -17.10
CA LEU A 280 3.65 11.59 -17.05
C LEU A 280 2.73 11.71 -15.82
N VAL A 281 3.12 12.49 -14.81
CA VAL A 281 2.42 12.54 -13.51
C VAL A 281 0.96 12.94 -13.68
N THR A 282 0.67 14.00 -14.45
CA THR A 282 -0.69 14.52 -14.60
C THR A 282 -1.64 13.50 -15.25
N GLU A 283 -1.22 12.85 -16.34
CA GLU A 283 -2.08 11.89 -17.04
C GLU A 283 -2.31 10.62 -16.20
N LEU A 284 -1.28 10.17 -15.47
CA LEU A 284 -1.42 9.04 -14.56
C LEU A 284 -2.30 9.37 -13.34
N CYS A 285 -2.27 10.61 -12.86
CA CYS A 285 -3.22 11.09 -11.84
C CYS A 285 -4.67 11.02 -12.33
N LYS A 286 -4.94 11.50 -13.56
CA LYS A 286 -6.28 11.40 -14.17
C LYS A 286 -6.74 9.96 -14.28
N GLY A 287 -5.88 9.06 -14.77
CA GLY A 287 -6.17 7.63 -14.87
C GLY A 287 -6.46 6.98 -13.52
N ALA A 288 -5.67 7.30 -12.50
CA ALA A 288 -5.88 6.81 -11.13
C ALA A 288 -7.24 7.27 -10.55
N VAL A 289 -7.58 8.55 -10.71
CA VAL A 289 -8.87 9.08 -10.25
C VAL A 289 -10.03 8.45 -11.03
N ALA A 290 -9.90 8.29 -12.35
CA ALA A 290 -10.92 7.67 -13.19
C ALA A 290 -11.22 6.20 -12.78
N LEU A 291 -10.22 5.48 -12.30
CA LEU A 291 -10.37 4.12 -11.76
C LEU A 291 -10.86 4.07 -10.30
N GLY A 292 -11.10 5.23 -9.71
CA GLY A 292 -11.65 5.35 -8.37
C GLY A 292 -10.62 5.29 -7.25
N ALA A 293 -9.39 5.76 -7.46
CA ALA A 293 -8.48 6.01 -6.35
C ALA A 293 -9.12 6.98 -5.33
N ASP A 294 -8.91 6.71 -4.04
CA ASP A 294 -9.44 7.49 -2.92
C ASP A 294 -8.47 8.61 -2.48
N GLY A 295 -7.36 8.76 -3.21
CA GLY A 295 -6.44 9.87 -3.03
C GLY A 295 -5.24 9.75 -3.97
N LEU A 296 -4.43 10.80 -3.98
CA LEU A 296 -3.16 10.84 -4.71
C LEU A 296 -2.04 11.31 -3.79
N LEU A 297 -0.85 10.75 -4.00
CA LEU A 297 0.39 11.18 -3.37
C LEU A 297 1.35 11.71 -4.44
N VAL A 298 1.56 13.03 -4.49
CA VAL A 298 2.28 13.70 -5.58
C VAL A 298 3.50 14.46 -5.05
N GLU A 299 4.64 14.29 -5.72
CA GLU A 299 5.87 15.05 -5.44
C GLU A 299 5.83 16.42 -6.11
N VAL A 300 5.97 17.48 -5.31
CA VAL A 300 5.92 18.88 -5.75
C VAL A 300 7.11 19.65 -5.19
N HIS A 301 7.83 20.38 -6.05
CA HIS A 301 9.00 21.17 -5.66
C HIS A 301 8.95 22.58 -6.27
N PRO A 302 9.41 23.64 -5.57
CA PRO A 302 9.48 24.99 -6.15
C PRO A 302 10.40 25.07 -7.36
N ASN A 303 11.50 24.32 -7.35
CA ASN A 303 12.46 24.25 -8.44
C ASN A 303 12.97 22.81 -8.63
N PRO A 304 12.26 21.94 -9.38
CA PRO A 304 12.62 20.51 -9.48
C PRO A 304 14.05 20.26 -9.98
N ALA A 305 14.62 21.17 -10.77
CA ALA A 305 15.98 21.05 -11.30
C ALA A 305 17.08 21.14 -10.22
N GLU A 306 16.79 21.82 -9.09
CA GLU A 306 17.72 22.00 -7.97
C GLU A 306 17.41 21.10 -6.77
N ALA A 307 16.40 20.22 -6.88
CA ALA A 307 16.00 19.36 -5.78
C ALA A 307 17.13 18.41 -5.36
N MET A 308 17.34 18.26 -4.05
CA MET A 308 18.35 17.36 -3.48
C MET A 308 18.02 15.87 -3.70
N SER A 309 16.81 15.57 -4.16
CA SER A 309 16.41 14.21 -4.52
C SER A 309 15.25 14.19 -5.49
N ASP A 310 15.22 13.18 -6.36
CA ASP A 310 14.03 12.81 -7.12
C ASP A 310 13.46 13.96 -7.99
N GLY A 311 14.31 14.92 -8.40
CA GLY A 311 13.88 16.11 -9.15
C GLY A 311 13.16 15.80 -10.48
N GLN A 312 13.50 14.67 -11.13
CA GLN A 312 12.94 14.28 -12.42
C GLN A 312 11.43 13.98 -12.39
N GLN A 313 10.89 13.62 -11.23
CA GLN A 313 9.47 13.30 -11.07
C GLN A 313 8.67 14.33 -10.27
N GLN A 314 9.33 15.32 -9.67
CA GLN A 314 8.61 16.38 -8.96
C GLN A 314 8.03 17.36 -9.99
N VAL A 315 6.75 17.70 -9.83
CA VAL A 315 6.12 18.76 -10.62
C VAL A 315 6.37 20.11 -9.95
N ASP A 316 6.45 21.18 -10.73
CA ASP A 316 6.48 22.53 -10.18
C ASP A 316 5.07 23.00 -9.76
N PHE A 317 4.96 24.20 -9.18
CA PHE A 317 3.67 24.73 -8.72
C PHE A 317 2.69 25.01 -9.86
N HIS A 318 3.18 25.36 -11.06
CA HIS A 318 2.31 25.61 -12.20
C HIS A 318 1.69 24.30 -12.69
N ALA A 319 2.52 23.27 -12.89
CA ALA A 319 2.10 21.93 -13.25
C ALA A 319 1.18 21.31 -12.18
N PHE A 320 1.45 21.53 -10.89
CA PHE A 320 0.58 21.04 -9.83
C PHE A 320 -0.81 21.69 -9.84
N ARG A 321 -0.91 23.00 -10.09
CA ARG A 321 -2.22 23.66 -10.27
C ARG A 321 -2.98 23.09 -11.47
N GLY A 322 -2.30 22.95 -12.61
CA GLY A 322 -2.91 22.35 -13.81
C GLY A 322 -3.34 20.90 -13.59
N LEU A 323 -2.60 20.13 -12.79
CA LEU A 323 -2.99 18.79 -12.37
C LEU A 323 -4.28 18.84 -11.54
N MET A 324 -4.36 19.70 -10.52
CA MET A 324 -5.53 19.83 -9.66
C MET A 324 -6.79 20.19 -10.43
N GLU A 325 -6.68 21.10 -11.41
CA GLU A 325 -7.77 21.43 -12.34
C GLU A 325 -8.12 20.23 -13.24
N GLY A 326 -7.10 19.57 -13.79
CA GLY A 326 -7.24 18.45 -14.72
C GLY A 326 -7.91 17.21 -14.12
N ILE A 327 -7.86 17.00 -12.81
CA ILE A 327 -8.52 15.86 -12.15
C ILE A 327 -9.98 16.14 -11.73
N GLN A 328 -10.43 17.40 -11.70
CA GLN A 328 -11.80 17.74 -11.26
C GLN A 328 -12.90 17.01 -12.04
N PRO A 329 -12.84 16.90 -13.39
CA PRO A 329 -13.88 16.19 -14.14
C PRO A 329 -13.98 14.71 -13.76
N PHE A 330 -12.84 14.08 -13.42
CA PHE A 330 -12.78 12.67 -13.04
C PHE A 330 -13.27 12.45 -11.60
N LEU A 331 -12.98 13.38 -10.68
CA LEU A 331 -13.55 13.35 -9.33
C LEU A 331 -15.08 13.40 -9.39
N HIS A 332 -15.63 14.33 -10.17
CA HIS A 332 -17.08 14.43 -10.36
C HIS A 332 -17.66 13.17 -11.01
N ALA A 333 -17.04 12.67 -12.09
CA ALA A 333 -17.51 11.47 -12.78
C ALA A 333 -17.51 10.21 -11.89
N THR A 334 -16.61 10.15 -10.91
CA THR A 334 -16.51 9.02 -9.98
C THR A 334 -17.22 9.24 -8.64
N GLY A 335 -17.98 10.34 -8.51
CA GLY A 335 -18.76 10.65 -7.31
C GLY A 335 -17.92 10.97 -6.07
N ARG A 336 -16.68 11.42 -6.25
CA ARG A 336 -15.73 11.73 -5.17
C ARG A 336 -15.69 13.21 -4.84
N THR A 337 -15.50 13.53 -3.56
CA THR A 337 -15.36 14.90 -3.06
C THR A 337 -13.96 15.15 -2.50
N LEU A 338 -13.36 16.29 -2.89
CA LEU A 338 -12.06 16.80 -2.41
C LEU A 338 -12.16 17.44 -1.00
#